data_AF-A0AB73IL52-F1
#
_entry.id   AF-A0AB73IL52-F1
#
_cell.length_a   1.000
_cell.length_b   1.000
_cell.length_c   1.000
_cell.angle_alpha   90.00
_cell.angle_beta   90.00
_cell.angle_gamma   90.00
#
_symmetry.space_group_name_H-M   'P 1'
#
loop_
_entity.id
_entity.type
_entity.pdbx_description
1 polymer ?
#
loop_
_entity_poly.entity_id
_entity_poly.type
_entity_poly.pdbx_seq_one_letter_code
_entity_poly.pdbx_strand_id
1 'polypeptide(L)'
;MKSHPLNVTLLSTGLSIHGNVILDHGLSSFGIVDGSVVSNSGLLHIGQGGMVKGQVEGEHVRIDGTVEGDVHARGVLEINGRVKGNVYYYGTIRLGPRATLEGQIKRKSELTIENSSNVQQLSRAAAGNT
;
A
#
# COMPACT_ATOMS: atom_id res chain seq x y z
N MET A 1 -12.89 -27.12 -5.26
CA MET A 1 -12.23 -25.83 -4.97
C MET A 1 -13.34 -24.79 -4.84
N LYS A 2 -13.59 -24.24 -3.64
CA LYS A 2 -14.64 -23.23 -3.46
C LYS A 2 -14.16 -21.92 -4.08
N SER A 3 -14.83 -21.46 -5.14
CA SER A 3 -14.62 -20.14 -5.75
C SER A 3 -14.95 -19.08 -4.70
N HIS A 4 -13.92 -18.42 -4.14
CA HIS A 4 -14.16 -17.18 -3.41
C HIS A 4 -14.67 -16.15 -4.42
N PRO A 5 -15.79 -15.45 -4.14
CA PRO A 5 -16.20 -14.35 -4.99
C PRO A 5 -15.08 -13.30 -4.99
N LEU A 6 -14.66 -12.90 -6.19
CA LEU A 6 -13.79 -11.75 -6.35
C LEU A 6 -14.63 -10.51 -6.03
N ASN A 7 -14.65 -10.11 -4.76
CA ASN A 7 -15.19 -8.81 -4.38
C ASN A 7 -14.25 -7.77 -4.98
N VAL A 8 -14.78 -6.98 -5.91
CA VAL A 8 -14.06 -5.88 -6.54
C VAL A 8 -14.94 -4.65 -6.56
N THR A 9 -14.40 -3.53 -6.09
CA THR A 9 -15.02 -2.22 -6.22
C THR A 9 -14.48 -1.52 -7.45
N LEU A 10 -15.36 -0.85 -8.20
CA LEU A 10 -15.00 -0.04 -9.36
C LEU A 10 -15.43 1.41 -9.13
N LEU A 11 -14.48 2.33 -9.23
CA LEU A 11 -14.75 3.77 -9.23
C LEU A 11 -14.52 4.31 -10.64
N SER A 12 -15.61 4.57 -11.34
CA SER A 12 -15.58 4.97 -12.75
C SER A 12 -15.14 6.43 -12.95
N THR A 13 -14.74 6.75 -14.18
CA THR A 13 -14.42 8.12 -14.61
C THR A 13 -15.59 9.08 -14.37
N GLY A 14 -15.29 10.33 -14.02
CA GLY A 14 -16.30 11.35 -13.70
C GLY A 14 -16.69 11.39 -12.21
N LEU A 15 -16.20 10.44 -11.40
CA LEU A 15 -16.31 10.47 -9.96
C LEU A 15 -15.18 11.32 -9.33
N SER A 16 -15.53 12.13 -8.33
CA SER A 16 -14.59 12.80 -7.42
C SER A 16 -14.92 12.42 -5.98
N ILE A 17 -13.94 11.84 -5.27
CA ILE A 17 -14.05 11.52 -3.84
C ILE A 17 -13.17 12.49 -3.07
N HIS A 18 -13.74 13.12 -2.05
CA HIS A 18 -13.01 13.93 -1.09
C HIS A 18 -13.06 13.23 0.27
N GLY A 19 -11.90 12.79 0.75
CA GLY A 19 -11.76 11.96 1.94
C GLY A 19 -11.08 10.62 1.68
N ASN A 20 -10.93 9.83 2.74
CA ASN A 20 -10.21 8.56 2.67
C ASN A 20 -11.12 7.41 2.22
N VAL A 21 -10.58 6.51 1.41
CA VAL A 21 -11.25 5.30 0.94
C VAL A 21 -10.54 4.09 1.55
N ILE A 22 -11.28 3.28 2.29
CA ILE A 22 -10.77 2.08 2.96
C ILE A 22 -11.58 0.88 2.50
N LEU A 23 -10.93 -0.14 1.97
CA LEU A 23 -11.56 -1.37 1.48
C LEU A 23 -10.91 -2.61 2.07
N ASP A 24 -11.72 -3.65 2.24
CA ASP A 24 -11.28 -4.99 2.63
C ASP A 24 -10.99 -5.92 1.44
N HIS A 25 -11.17 -5.44 0.20
CA HIS A 25 -11.02 -6.17 -1.06
C HIS A 25 -10.52 -5.25 -2.19
N GLY A 26 -10.32 -5.80 -3.38
CA GLY A 26 -9.72 -5.07 -4.50
C GLY A 26 -10.53 -3.86 -4.99
N LEU A 27 -9.82 -2.84 -5.45
CA LEU A 27 -10.38 -1.60 -6.00
C LEU A 27 -9.73 -1.30 -7.35
N SER A 28 -10.54 -0.98 -8.36
CA SER A 28 -10.08 -0.30 -9.57
C SER A 28 -10.64 1.11 -9.61
N SER A 29 -9.77 2.12 -9.58
CA SER A 29 -10.16 3.52 -9.61
C SER A 29 -9.71 4.21 -10.89
N PHE A 30 -10.67 4.76 -11.63
CA PHE A 30 -10.51 5.60 -12.81
C PHE A 30 -10.97 7.06 -12.55
N GLY A 31 -11.41 7.36 -11.32
CA GLY A 31 -11.84 8.68 -10.88
C GLY A 31 -10.72 9.49 -10.23
N ILE A 32 -11.11 10.62 -9.63
CA ILE A 32 -10.22 11.46 -8.83
C ILE A 32 -10.50 11.19 -7.35
N VAL A 33 -9.46 10.91 -6.59
CA VAL A 33 -9.53 10.75 -5.13
C VAL A 33 -8.60 11.79 -4.49
N ASP A 34 -9.19 12.71 -3.74
CA ASP A 34 -8.49 13.67 -2.89
C ASP A 34 -8.53 13.16 -1.45
N GLY A 35 -7.53 12.35 -1.10
CA GLY A 35 -7.47 11.56 0.12
C GLY A 35 -6.69 10.26 -0.06
N SER A 36 -6.54 9.52 1.03
CA SER A 36 -5.78 8.26 1.04
C SER A 36 -6.65 7.08 0.64
N VAL A 37 -6.07 6.14 -0.10
CA VAL A 37 -6.72 4.89 -0.54
C VAL A 37 -6.00 3.70 0.06
N VAL A 38 -6.70 2.92 0.88
CA VAL A 38 -6.15 1.75 1.58
C VAL A 38 -6.98 0.53 1.22
N SER A 39 -6.31 -0.51 0.69
CA SER A 39 -6.91 -1.80 0.38
C SER A 39 -6.21 -2.91 1.17
N ASN A 40 -6.97 -3.64 1.97
CA ASN A 40 -6.39 -4.67 2.82
C ASN A 40 -6.03 -5.96 2.06
N SER A 41 -6.80 -6.30 1.03
CA SER A 41 -6.60 -7.48 0.20
C SER A 41 -6.89 -7.18 -1.27
N GLY A 42 -6.43 -8.06 -2.16
CA GLY A 42 -6.71 -7.98 -3.58
C GLY A 42 -5.90 -6.91 -4.33
N LEU A 43 -6.35 -6.61 -5.55
CA LEU A 43 -5.70 -5.65 -6.43
C LEU A 43 -6.20 -4.24 -6.14
N LEU A 44 -5.28 -3.33 -5.78
CA LEU A 44 -5.48 -1.89 -5.78
C LEU A 44 -4.92 -1.31 -7.08
N HIS A 45 -5.82 -1.00 -8.01
CA HIS A 45 -5.51 -0.51 -9.34
C HIS A 45 -5.91 0.96 -9.49
N ILE A 46 -4.93 1.82 -9.74
CA ILE A 46 -5.16 3.19 -10.20
C ILE A 46 -5.09 3.16 -11.72
N GLY A 47 -6.26 3.13 -12.35
CA GLY A 47 -6.43 3.01 -13.79
C GLY A 47 -5.98 4.25 -14.55
N GLN A 48 -5.82 4.11 -15.87
CA GLN A 48 -5.46 5.21 -16.75
C GLN A 48 -6.50 6.34 -16.64
N GLY A 49 -6.03 7.58 -16.49
CA GLY A 49 -6.90 8.76 -16.27
C GLY A 49 -7.34 8.94 -14.81
N GLY A 50 -7.19 7.93 -13.96
CA GLY A 50 -7.39 8.03 -12.53
C GLY A 50 -6.26 8.82 -11.85
N MET A 51 -6.63 9.56 -10.79
CA MET A 51 -5.72 10.37 -9.99
C MET A 51 -5.98 10.15 -8.51
N VAL A 52 -4.93 9.90 -7.74
CA VAL A 52 -5.00 9.90 -6.27
C VAL A 52 -4.06 10.96 -5.72
N LYS A 53 -4.59 11.89 -4.94
CA LYS A 53 -3.82 12.86 -4.16
C LYS A 53 -3.85 12.45 -2.70
N GLY A 54 -2.83 11.73 -2.27
CA GLY A 54 -2.79 11.11 -0.96
C GLY A 54 -2.01 9.81 -0.96
N GLN A 55 -2.08 9.09 0.16
CA GLN A 55 -1.35 7.85 0.37
C GLN A 55 -2.08 6.69 -0.31
N VAL A 56 -1.34 5.81 -0.98
CA VAL A 56 -1.90 4.60 -1.61
C VAL A 56 -1.28 3.38 -0.94
N GLU A 57 -2.08 2.55 -0.29
CA GLU A 57 -1.62 1.35 0.41
C GLU A 57 -2.39 0.10 -0.03
N GLY A 58 -1.66 -0.96 -0.39
CA GLY A 58 -2.27 -2.22 -0.81
C GLY A 58 -1.34 -3.42 -0.74
N GLU A 59 -1.92 -4.62 -0.87
CA GLU A 59 -1.16 -5.87 -1.03
C GLU A 59 -0.59 -5.99 -2.45
N HIS A 60 -1.45 -5.90 -3.46
CA HIS A 60 -1.06 -5.82 -4.86
C HIS A 60 -1.45 -4.46 -5.40
N VAL A 61 -0.47 -3.63 -5.74
CA VAL A 61 -0.70 -2.26 -6.21
C VAL A 61 -0.29 -2.15 -7.68
N ARG A 62 -1.21 -1.67 -8.51
CA ARG A 62 -0.97 -1.37 -9.93
C ARG A 62 -1.29 0.09 -10.22
N ILE A 63 -0.34 0.82 -10.77
CA ILE A 63 -0.50 2.25 -11.08
C ILE A 63 -0.31 2.45 -12.58
N ASP A 64 -1.42 2.58 -13.31
CA ASP A 64 -1.45 3.00 -14.71
C ASP A 64 -1.82 4.50 -14.86
N GLY A 65 -2.46 5.08 -13.85
CA GLY A 65 -2.80 6.51 -13.75
C GLY A 65 -1.74 7.36 -13.08
N THR A 66 -2.17 8.35 -12.30
CA THR A 66 -1.28 9.24 -11.54
C THR A 66 -1.52 9.15 -10.04
N VAL A 67 -0.43 9.11 -9.26
CA VAL A 67 -0.47 9.20 -7.80
C VAL A 67 0.42 10.35 -7.35
N GLU A 68 -0.14 11.28 -6.58
CA GLU A 68 0.56 12.37 -5.90
C GLU A 68 0.52 12.12 -4.38
N GLY A 69 1.55 11.43 -3.88
CA GLY A 69 1.66 10.96 -2.50
C GLY A 69 2.50 9.70 -2.41
N ASP A 70 2.73 9.19 -1.20
CA ASP A 70 3.54 7.98 -1.04
C ASP A 70 2.72 6.71 -1.32
N VAL A 71 3.42 5.70 -1.83
CA VAL A 71 2.86 4.39 -2.19
C VAL A 71 3.46 3.32 -1.29
N HIS A 72 2.60 2.52 -0.68
CA HIS A 72 2.97 1.40 0.18
C HIS A 72 2.43 0.09 -0.41
N ALA A 73 3.32 -0.79 -0.83
CA ALA A 73 2.96 -2.08 -1.43
C ALA A 73 3.53 -3.24 -0.61
N ARG A 74 2.64 -4.07 -0.04
CA ARG A 74 3.04 -5.21 0.81
C ARG A 74 3.49 -6.44 0.03
N GLY A 75 2.94 -6.67 -1.17
CA GLY A 75 3.28 -7.80 -2.01
C GLY A 75 3.95 -7.38 -3.32
N VAL A 76 3.14 -7.08 -4.33
CA VAL A 76 3.61 -6.73 -5.67
C VAL A 76 3.25 -5.29 -5.99
N LEU A 77 4.23 -4.55 -6.49
CA LEU A 77 4.04 -3.20 -7.02
C LEU A 77 4.34 -3.17 -8.51
N GLU A 78 3.37 -2.72 -9.31
CA GLU A 78 3.56 -2.46 -10.73
C GLU A 78 3.25 -1.00 -11.04
N ILE A 79 4.21 -0.28 -11.60
CA ILE A 79 4.05 1.12 -12.00
C ILE A 79 4.24 1.22 -13.51
N ASN A 80 3.20 1.67 -14.22
CA ASN A 80 3.23 2.01 -15.64
C ASN A 80 2.92 3.49 -15.89
N GLY A 81 2.29 4.17 -14.93
CA GLY A 81 1.91 5.58 -14.97
C GLY A 81 2.90 6.50 -14.24
N ARG A 82 2.38 7.53 -13.58
CA ARG A 82 3.18 8.55 -12.88
C ARG A 82 2.99 8.47 -11.37
N VAL A 83 4.10 8.45 -10.62
CA VAL A 83 4.11 8.54 -9.16
C VAL A 83 4.96 9.72 -8.75
N LYS A 84 4.39 10.65 -7.99
CA LYS A 84 5.07 11.79 -7.38
C LYS A 84 4.99 11.64 -5.87
N GLY A 85 6.04 11.07 -5.29
CA GLY A 85 6.09 10.69 -3.88
C GLY A 85 7.04 9.52 -3.66
N ASN A 86 7.18 9.10 -2.40
CA ASN A 86 8.07 7.99 -2.07
C ASN A 86 7.35 6.66 -2.27
N VAL A 87 8.11 5.64 -2.63
CA VAL A 87 7.59 4.29 -2.83
C VAL A 87 8.24 3.35 -1.84
N TYR A 88 7.41 2.69 -1.03
CA TYR A 88 7.79 1.71 -0.04
C TYR A 88 7.24 0.36 -0.45
N TYR A 89 8.11 -0.61 -0.73
CA TYR A 89 7.70 -1.94 -1.16
C TYR A 89 8.38 -3.03 -0.32
N TYR A 90 7.67 -4.13 -0.06
CA TYR A 90 8.21 -5.27 0.69
C TYR A 90 8.62 -6.41 -0.24
N GLY A 91 7.74 -6.77 -1.19
CA GLY A 91 7.98 -7.84 -2.15
C GLY A 91 8.66 -7.37 -3.43
N THR A 92 8.00 -7.57 -4.57
CA THR A 92 8.57 -7.31 -5.90
C THR A 92 8.07 -6.01 -6.48
N ILE A 93 8.96 -5.24 -7.10
CA ILE A 93 8.62 -4.03 -7.88
C ILE A 93 8.85 -4.29 -9.37
N ARG A 94 7.90 -3.85 -10.20
CA ARG A 94 7.98 -3.84 -11.66
C ARG A 94 7.70 -2.44 -12.18
N LEU A 95 8.63 -1.90 -12.97
CA LEU A 95 8.48 -0.61 -13.64
C LEU A 95 8.28 -0.86 -15.13
N GLY A 96 7.17 -0.37 -15.67
CA GLY A 96 6.87 -0.42 -17.09
C GLY A 96 7.66 0.61 -17.90
N PRO A 97 7.66 0.49 -19.24
CA PRO A 97 8.42 1.36 -20.13
C PRO A 97 8.00 2.84 -20.10
N ARG A 98 6.81 3.15 -19.58
CA ARG A 98 6.27 4.52 -19.46
C ARG A 98 6.24 5.02 -18.01
N ALA A 99 6.77 4.25 -17.07
CA ALA A 99 6.76 4.59 -15.66
C ALA A 99 7.58 5.86 -15.41
N THR A 100 6.95 6.85 -14.76
CA THR A 100 7.64 8.06 -14.29
C THR A 100 7.53 8.11 -12.78
N LEU A 101 8.67 8.11 -12.09
CA LEU A 101 8.72 8.17 -10.63
C LEU A 101 9.55 9.36 -10.18
N GLU A 102 8.93 10.25 -9.43
CA GLU A 102 9.53 11.42 -8.81
C GLU A 102 9.52 11.24 -7.29
N GLY A 103 10.61 10.70 -6.74
CA GLY A 103 10.74 10.45 -5.30
C GLY A 103 11.76 9.36 -4.99
N GLN A 104 11.75 8.88 -3.74
CA GLN A 104 12.65 7.81 -3.31
C GLN A 104 11.94 6.46 -3.37
N ILE A 105 12.63 5.43 -3.87
CA ILE A 105 12.19 4.04 -3.79
C ILE A 105 12.94 3.37 -2.64
N LYS A 106 12.21 2.83 -1.65
CA LYS A 106 12.77 2.15 -0.48
C LYS A 106 12.15 0.78 -0.34
N ARG A 107 13.00 -0.25 -0.27
CA ARG A 107 12.56 -1.58 0.14
C ARG A 107 12.41 -1.59 1.66
N LYS A 108 11.23 -1.96 2.16
CA LYS A 108 11.03 -2.27 3.57
C LYS A 108 11.19 -3.78 3.74
N SER A 109 12.12 -4.23 4.58
CA SER A 109 12.06 -5.61 5.06
C SER A 109 10.86 -5.72 5.98
N GLU A 110 10.18 -6.87 5.95
CA GLU A 110 9.23 -7.21 7.00
C GLU A 110 9.92 -6.99 8.35
N LEU A 111 9.23 -6.34 9.29
CA LEU A 111 9.78 -6.04 10.60
C LEU A 111 10.22 -7.36 11.24
N THR A 112 11.53 -7.59 11.32
CA THR A 112 12.06 -8.47 12.36
C THR A 112 11.59 -7.84 13.66
N ILE A 113 10.66 -8.49 14.35
CA ILE A 113 10.44 -8.19 15.76
C ILE A 113 11.74 -8.62 16.45
N GLU A 114 12.68 -7.69 16.59
CA GLU A 114 13.71 -7.81 17.61
C GLU A 114 12.98 -7.71 18.93
N ASN A 115 12.52 -8.87 19.42
CA ASN A 115 11.87 -9.02 20.70
C ASN A 115 12.90 -8.60 21.75
N SER A 116 12.90 -7.31 22.10
CA SER A 116 13.86 -6.72 23.01
C SER A 116 13.78 -7.50 24.31
N SER A 117 14.93 -8.07 24.67
CA SER A 117 15.20 -8.91 25.83
C SER A 117 14.82 -8.24 27.16
N ASN A 118 13.52 -8.17 27.49
CA ASN A 118 13.03 -7.62 28.77
C ASN A 118 12.49 -8.69 29.73
N VAL A 119 12.63 -9.98 29.43
CA VAL A 119 12.17 -11.07 30.33
C VAL A 119 13.23 -11.47 31.37
N GLN A 120 14.52 -11.11 31.18
CA GLN A 120 15.59 -11.49 32.12
C GLN A 120 15.82 -10.52 33.29
N GLN A 121 15.23 -9.32 33.28
CA GLN A 121 15.45 -8.33 34.36
C GLN A 121 14.46 -8.46 35.52
N LEU A 122 13.33 -9.16 35.34
CA LEU A 122 12.34 -9.44 36.40
C LEU A 122 12.70 -10.68 37.25
N SER A 123 13.54 -11.59 36.77
CA SER A 123 13.94 -12.79 37.53
C SER A 123 15.07 -12.54 38.54
N ARG A 124 15.78 -11.41 38.45
CA ARG A 124 16.83 -11.02 39.41
C ARG A 124 16.35 -10.13 40.55
N ALA A 125 15.17 -9.51 40.42
CA ALA A 125 14.58 -8.70 41.50
C ALA A 125 13.90 -9.55 42.59
N ALA A 126 13.62 -10.83 42.32
CA ALA A 126 12.96 -11.73 43.29
C ALA A 126 13.94 -12.57 44.14
N ALA A 127 15.24 -12.56 43.84
CA ALA A 127 16.25 -13.37 44.54
C ALA A 127 17.20 -12.55 45.44
N GLY A 128 16.88 -11.27 45.67
CA GLY A 128 17.74 -10.34 46.40
C GLY A 128 16.96 -9.43 47.34
N ASN A 129 16.18 -10.00 48.26
CA ASN A 129 15.87 -9.33 49.52
C ASN A 129 15.58 -10.36 50.61
N THR A 130 16.51 -10.44 51.57
CA THR A 130 16.47 -11.12 52.89
C THR A 130 16.21 -12.62 52.95
#